data_AF-A0A847EMQ5-F1
#
_entry.id   AF-A0A847EMQ5-F1
#
_cell.length_a   1.000
_cell.length_b   1.000
_cell.length_c   1.000
_cell.angle_alpha   90.00
_cell.angle_beta   90.00
_cell.angle_gamma   90.00
#
_symmetry.space_group_name_H-M   'P 1'
#
loop_
_entity.id
_entity.type
_entity.pdbx_description
1 polymer ?
#
loop_
_entity_poly.entity_id
_entity_poly.type
_entity_poly.pdbx_seq_one_letter_code
_entity_poly.pdbx_strand_id
1 'polypeptide(L)'
;MAHVLSVSPRAGTDSSEPAFPALALLAHSVREMRPDAAVVTEAGRADVVVLDGRSDLAAARQMCRLLGSAGSETPILLVLGEGGFAAVNPEWG
;
A
#
# COMPACT_ATOMS: atom_id res chain seq x y z
N MET A 1 -3.03 -12.89 14.83
CA MET A 1 -2.44 -11.54 14.82
C MET A 1 -2.40 -11.11 13.37
N ALA A 2 -3.01 -9.98 13.01
CA ALA A 2 -3.08 -9.57 11.61
C ALA A 2 -1.70 -9.12 11.09
N HIS A 3 -1.45 -9.34 9.80
CA HIS A 3 -0.27 -8.91 9.07
C HIS A 3 -0.65 -7.85 8.04
N VAL A 4 -0.12 -6.64 8.21
CA VAL A 4 -0.35 -5.50 7.32
C VAL A 4 0.90 -5.24 6.50
N LEU A 5 0.73 -5.18 5.18
CA LEU A 5 1.76 -4.74 4.26
C LEU A 5 1.59 -3.24 3.98
N SER A 6 2.46 -2.42 4.56
CA SER A 6 2.52 -0.98 4.32
C SER A 6 3.39 -0.71 3.09
N VAL A 7 2.80 -0.19 2.03
CA VAL A 7 3.50 0.12 0.77
C VAL A 7 3.51 1.62 0.59
N SER A 8 4.69 2.25 0.69
CA SER A 8 4.81 3.70 0.57
C SER A 8 6.10 4.11 -0.13
N PRO A 9 6.08 5.17 -0.97
CA PRO A 9 7.30 5.78 -1.50
C PRO A 9 8.28 6.27 -0.41
N ARG A 10 7.78 6.48 0.81
CA ARG A 10 8.55 6.91 1.98
C ARG A 10 9.17 5.77 2.78
N ALA A 11 8.90 4.51 2.42
CA ALA A 11 9.46 3.37 3.14
C ALA A 11 11.00 3.38 3.07
N GLY A 12 11.66 3.31 4.22
CA GLY A 12 13.12 3.26 4.32
C GLY A 12 13.85 4.50 3.79
N THR A 13 13.26 5.70 3.89
CA THR A 13 14.02 6.97 3.81
C THR A 13 14.71 7.25 5.16
N ASP A 14 15.79 8.04 5.18
CA ASP A 14 16.54 8.42 6.41
C ASP A 14 15.68 9.16 7.47
N SER A 15 14.43 9.47 7.13
CA SER A 15 13.40 9.85 8.09
C SER A 15 13.02 8.64 8.94
N SER A 16 13.34 8.68 10.23
CA SER A 16 13.06 7.59 11.20
C SER A 16 11.55 7.34 11.46
N GLU A 17 10.65 7.95 10.70
CA GLU A 17 9.21 7.86 10.89
C GLU A 17 8.57 6.96 9.81
N PRO A 18 7.78 5.94 10.20
CA PRO A 18 7.07 5.08 9.26
C PRO A 18 6.03 5.86 8.45
N ALA A 19 5.64 5.35 7.29
CA ALA A 19 4.69 6.05 6.41
C ALA A 19 3.30 6.24 7.03
N PHE A 20 2.92 5.32 7.93
CA PHE A 20 1.66 5.29 8.66
C PHE A 20 1.90 5.02 10.16
N PRO A 21 2.33 6.04 10.94
CA PRO A 21 2.72 5.86 12.34
C PRO A 21 1.59 5.34 13.22
N ALA A 22 0.33 5.66 12.91
CA ALA A 22 -0.83 5.18 13.64
C ALA A 22 -1.01 3.65 13.59
N LEU A 23 -0.47 2.96 12.56
CA LEU A 23 -0.51 1.51 12.50
C LEU A 23 0.28 0.87 13.65
N ALA A 24 1.37 1.49 14.10
CA ALA A 24 2.15 0.98 15.23
C ALA A 24 1.37 0.96 16.56
N LEU A 25 0.22 1.66 16.64
CA LEU A 25 -0.59 1.77 17.86
C LEU A 25 -1.62 0.64 18.02
N LEU A 26 -1.83 -0.19 16.99
CA LEU A 26 -2.84 -1.24 17.00
C LEU A 26 -2.20 -2.63 17.08
N ALA A 27 -2.94 -3.64 17.54
CA ALA A 27 -2.43 -5.00 17.79
C ALA A 27 -2.27 -5.85 16.50
N HIS A 28 -1.35 -5.44 15.62
CA HIS A 28 -1.00 -6.14 14.39
C HIS A 28 0.50 -6.03 14.10
N SER A 29 0.99 -6.79 13.13
CA SER A 29 2.35 -6.66 12.60
C SER A 29 2.32 -5.83 11.32
N VAL A 30 3.30 -4.95 11.16
CA VAL A 30 3.44 -4.13 9.95
C VAL A 30 4.77 -4.48 9.28
N ARG A 31 4.73 -4.73 7.98
CA ARG A 31 5.90 -4.79 7.12
C ARG A 31 5.88 -3.60 6.16
N GLU A 32 6.92 -2.77 6.20
CA GLU A 32 7.05 -1.64 5.29
C GLU A 32 7.84 -2.03 4.03
N MET A 33 7.34 -1.61 2.87
CA MET A 33 7.96 -1.82 1.57
C MET A 33 7.81 -0.59 0.69
N ARG A 34 8.77 -0.40 -0.21
CA ARG A 34 8.61 0.55 -1.32
C ARG A 34 7.69 -0.04 -2.39
N PRO A 35 7.05 0.80 -3.23
CA PRO A 35 6.22 0.31 -4.30
C PRO A 35 7.09 -0.28 -5.42
N ASP A 36 7.29 -1.59 -5.40
CA ASP A 36 8.00 -2.34 -6.43
C ASP A 36 7.34 -3.71 -6.68
N ALA A 37 7.88 -4.48 -7.64
CA ALA A 37 7.30 -5.77 -8.00
C ALA A 37 7.34 -6.82 -6.87
N ALA A 38 8.23 -6.69 -5.88
CA ALA A 38 8.30 -7.63 -4.76
C ALA A 38 7.07 -7.54 -3.86
N VAL A 39 6.36 -6.41 -3.87
CA VAL A 39 5.07 -6.23 -3.17
C VAL A 39 4.06 -7.28 -3.57
N VAL A 40 4.03 -7.73 -4.82
CA VAL A 40 3.06 -8.76 -5.29
C VAL A 40 3.22 -10.07 -4.55
N THR A 41 4.47 -10.53 -4.36
CA THR A 41 4.77 -11.77 -3.64
C THR A 41 4.44 -11.65 -2.15
N GLU A 42 4.69 -10.48 -1.57
CA GLU A 42 4.44 -10.25 -0.14
C GLU A 42 2.98 -9.98 0.18
N ALA A 43 2.23 -9.40 -0.77
CA ALA A 43 0.80 -9.16 -0.62
C ALA A 43 0.05 -10.48 -0.38
N GLY A 44 0.38 -11.56 -1.10
CA GLY A 44 -0.24 -12.87 -0.90
C GLY A 44 0.00 -13.53 0.48
N ARG A 45 0.81 -12.90 1.35
CA ARG A 45 1.07 -13.32 2.73
C ARG A 45 0.47 -12.36 3.77
N ALA A 46 -0.10 -11.25 3.32
CA ALA A 46 -0.68 -10.22 4.18
C ALA A 46 -2.20 -10.37 4.26
N ASP A 47 -2.79 -9.88 5.35
CA ASP A 47 -4.24 -9.80 5.50
C ASP A 47 -4.81 -8.55 4.81
N VAL A 48 -4.00 -7.50 4.64
CA VAL A 48 -4.35 -6.25 3.95
C VAL A 48 -3.09 -5.52 3.48
N VAL A 49 -3.18 -4.90 2.31
CA VAL A 49 -2.18 -3.97 1.79
C VAL A 49 -2.65 -2.54 2.04
N VAL A 50 -1.86 -1.75 2.76
CA VAL A 50 -2.09 -0.30 2.91
C VAL A 50 -1.17 0.43 1.95
N LEU A 51 -1.74 1.02 0.89
CA LEU A 51 -0.98 1.63 -0.20
C LEU A 51 -1.03 3.16 -0.12
N ASP A 52 0.14 3.80 -0.01
CA ASP A 52 0.29 5.26 0.03
C ASP A 52 0.24 5.87 -1.38
N GLY A 53 -0.90 6.46 -1.74
CA GLY A 53 -1.07 7.24 -2.96
C GLY A 53 -1.01 8.76 -2.74
N ARG A 54 -0.63 9.24 -1.55
CA ARG A 54 -0.74 10.67 -1.20
C ARG A 54 0.19 11.57 -2.00
N SER A 55 1.37 11.09 -2.38
CA SER A 55 2.38 11.86 -3.12
C SER A 55 2.47 11.51 -4.61
N ASP A 56 1.98 10.35 -5.02
CA ASP A 56 2.06 9.89 -6.40
C ASP A 56 0.88 8.94 -6.72
N LEU A 57 -0.21 9.51 -7.22
CA LEU A 57 -1.39 8.75 -7.63
C LEU A 57 -1.11 7.84 -8.83
N ALA A 58 -0.20 8.24 -9.73
CA ALA A 58 0.09 7.47 -10.92
C ALA A 58 0.82 6.16 -10.56
N ALA A 59 1.81 6.24 -9.66
CA ALA A 59 2.50 5.09 -9.12
C ALA A 59 1.56 4.18 -8.31
N ALA A 60 0.70 4.75 -7.46
CA ALA A 60 -0.30 3.98 -6.71
C ALA A 60 -1.25 3.22 -7.66
N ARG A 61 -1.76 3.87 -8.72
CA ARG A 61 -2.57 3.21 -9.75
C ARG A 61 -1.82 2.06 -10.42
N GLN A 62 -0.53 2.24 -10.75
CA GLN A 62 0.25 1.16 -11.34
C GLN A 62 0.39 -0.03 -10.39
N MET A 63 0.58 0.22 -9.10
CA MET A 63 0.68 -0.83 -8.08
C MET A 63 -0.65 -1.59 -7.91
N CYS A 64 -1.78 -0.89 -7.80
CA CYS A 64 -3.09 -1.56 -7.74
C CYS A 64 -3.32 -2.44 -8.96
N ARG A 65 -3.01 -1.94 -10.16
CA ARG A 65 -3.15 -2.73 -11.40
C ARG A 65 -2.24 -3.93 -11.44
N LEU A 66 -1.01 -3.80 -10.92
CA LEU A 66 -0.05 -4.89 -10.84
C LEU A 66 -0.53 -5.99 -9.87
N LEU A 67 -1.08 -5.60 -8.72
CA LEU A 67 -1.66 -6.53 -7.76
C LEU A 67 -2.90 -7.24 -8.36
N GLY A 68 -3.78 -6.49 -9.01
CA GLY A 68 -4.96 -7.05 -9.68
C GLY A 68 -4.60 -7.98 -10.85
N SER A 69 -3.63 -7.61 -11.69
CA SER A 69 -3.20 -8.46 -12.83
C SER A 69 -2.47 -9.73 -12.38
N ALA A 70 -1.82 -9.70 -11.22
CA ALA A 70 -1.22 -10.87 -10.59
C ALA A 70 -2.24 -11.80 -9.90
N GLY A 71 -3.54 -11.43 -9.88
CA GLY A 71 -4.59 -12.19 -9.21
C GLY A 71 -4.47 -12.14 -7.68
N SER A 72 -3.94 -11.05 -7.12
CA SER A 72 -3.92 -10.86 -5.67
C SER A 72 -5.34 -10.61 -5.16
N GLU A 73 -5.86 -11.54 -4.35
CA GLU A 73 -7.13 -11.38 -3.65
C GLU A 73 -7.00 -10.58 -2.33
N THR A 74 -5.78 -10.17 -1.98
CA THR A 74 -5.51 -9.41 -0.76
C THR A 74 -6.15 -8.02 -0.85
N PRO A 75 -7.00 -7.62 0.12
CA PRO A 75 -7.68 -6.33 0.07
C PRO A 75 -6.68 -5.18 0.12
N ILE A 76 -6.97 -4.11 -0.62
CA ILE A 76 -6.15 -2.90 -0.69
C ILE A 76 -6.89 -1.76 0.02
N LEU A 77 -6.27 -1.20 1.06
CA LEU A 77 -6.63 0.08 1.65
C LEU A 77 -5.77 1.17 1.02
N LEU A 78 -6.33 1.88 0.06
CA LEU A 78 -5.66 2.98 -0.64
C LEU A 78 -5.76 4.29 0.18
N VAL A 79 -4.62 4.86 0.53
CA VAL A 79 -4.52 6.13 1.26
C VAL A 79 -4.26 7.27 0.28
N LEU A 80 -5.17 8.25 0.26
CA LEU A 80 -5.17 9.34 -0.71
C LEU A 80 -5.16 10.71 -0.01
N GLY A 81 -4.67 11.72 -0.72
CA GLY A 81 -4.95 13.12 -0.37
C GLY A 81 -6.38 13.52 -0.79
N GLU A 82 -6.83 14.69 -0.33
CA GLU A 82 -8.20 15.19 -0.50
C GLU A 82 -8.72 15.12 -1.95
N GLY A 83 -7.90 15.53 -2.92
CA GLY A 83 -8.28 15.51 -4.34
C GLY A 83 -8.10 14.17 -5.05
N GLY A 84 -7.46 13.19 -4.41
CA GLY A 84 -7.07 11.93 -5.05
C GLY A 84 -8.24 10.97 -5.30
N PHE A 85 -9.29 11.04 -4.47
CA PHE A 85 -10.42 10.12 -4.56
C PHE A 85 -11.15 10.20 -5.90
N ALA A 86 -11.29 11.40 -6.48
CA ALA A 86 -11.96 11.59 -7.76
C ALA A 86 -11.25 10.92 -8.95
N ALA A 87 -9.96 10.57 -8.80
CA ALA A 87 -9.18 9.89 -9.83
C ALA A 87 -9.29 8.35 -9.77
N VAL A 88 -9.81 7.80 -8.66
CA VAL A 88 -9.95 6.35 -8.47
C VAL A 88 -11.14 5.84 -9.25
N ASN A 89 -10.92 4.78 -10.01
CA ASN A 89 -11.94 4.15 -10.84
C ASN A 89 -11.65 2.64 -10.97
N PRO A 90 -12.57 1.84 -11.54
CA PRO A 90 -12.38 0.39 -11.66
C PRO A 90 -11.15 -0.04 -12.48
N GLU A 91 -10.55 0.82 -13.30
CA GLU A 91 -9.33 0.46 -14.04
C GLU A 91 -8.09 0.37 -13.14
N TRP A 92 -8.20 0.74 -11.87
CA TRP A 92 -7.11 0.60 -10.90
C TRP A 92 -6.93 -0.86 -10.47
N GLY A 93 -7.87 -1.76 -10.75
CA GLY A 93 -7.86 -3.14 -10.28
C GLY A 93 -9.09 -3.42 -9.44
#